data_AF-A0A3B9E995-F1
#
_entry.id   AF-A0A3B9E995-F1
#
_cell.length_a   1.000
_cell.length_b   1.000
_cell.length_c   1.000
_cell.angle_alpha   90.00
_cell.angle_beta   90.00
_cell.angle_gamma   90.00
#
_symmetry.space_group_name_H-M   'P 1'
#
loop_
_entity.id
_entity.type
_entity.pdbx_description
1 polymer ?
#
loop_
_entity_poly.entity_id
_entity_poly.type
_entity_poly.pdbx_seq_one_letter_code
_entity_poly.pdbx_strand_id
1 'polypeptide(L)' 'MEIVRKAPAALNLLWKEGFFKKDKSIAEVETVLHEKGYNFGSATRKALERTKFLMQKGERGNRRFIQKHPYVEIKNEKHK' A
#
# COMPACT_ATOMS: atom_id res chain seq x y z
N MET A 1 18.13 10.26 4.01
CA MET A 1 16.68 9.94 4.14
C MET A 1 16.16 9.18 2.90
N GLU A 2 16.78 8.07 2.50
CA GLU A 2 16.32 7.29 1.32
C GLU A 2 15.12 6.38 1.60
N ILE A 3 14.97 5.95 2.86
CA ILE A 3 14.00 4.94 3.28
C ILE A 3 12.56 5.47 3.17
N VAL A 4 12.34 6.75 3.47
CA VAL A 4 11.00 7.38 3.45
C VAL A 4 10.44 7.52 2.02
N ARG A 5 11.31 7.62 1.00
CA ARG A 5 10.91 7.68 -0.41
C ARG A 5 10.59 6.31 -1.01
N LYS A 6 11.15 5.23 -0.45
CA LYS A 6 10.95 3.84 -0.94
C LYS A 6 9.65 3.21 -0.43
N ALA A 7 9.14 3.63 0.74
CA ALA A 7 7.92 3.05 1.31
C ALA A 7 6.67 3.24 0.42
N PRO A 8 6.37 4.43 -0.15
CA PRO A 8 5.25 4.59 -1.07
C PRO A 8 5.41 3.79 -2.37
N ALA A 9 6.64 3.63 -2.86
CA ALA A 9 6.93 2.85 -4.08
C ALA A 9 6.70 1.35 -3.86
N ALA A 10 7.14 0.81 -2.71
CA ALA A 10 6.90 -0.57 -2.35
C ALA A 10 5.40 -0.87 -2.14
N LEU A 11 4.66 0.04 -1.49
CA LEU A 11 3.21 -0.07 -1.34
C LEU A 11 2.48 -0.01 -2.68
N ASN A 12 2.95 0.83 -3.62
CA ASN A 12 2.39 0.90 -4.97
C ASN A 12 2.61 -0.41 -5.75
N LEU A 13 3.76 -1.06 -5.57
CA LEU A 13 4.05 -2.35 -6.19
C LEU A 13 3.09 -3.44 -5.66
N LEU A 14 2.91 -3.52 -4.34
CA LEU A 14 1.93 -4.42 -3.71
C LEU A 14 0.50 -4.14 -4.19
N TRP A 15 0.15 -2.87 -4.37
CA TRP A 15 -1.14 -2.47 -4.94
C TRP A 15 -1.31 -2.97 -6.37
N LYS A 16 -0.30 -2.80 -7.24
CA LYS A 16 -0.33 -3.32 -8.63
C LYS A 16 -0.39 -4.84 -8.70
N GLU A 17 0.27 -5.54 -7.78
CA GLU A 17 0.20 -7.00 -7.65
C GLU A 17 -1.18 -7.50 -7.14
N GLY A 18 -2.05 -6.59 -6.69
CA GLY A 18 -3.37 -6.93 -6.17
C GLY A 18 -3.36 -7.47 -4.74
N PHE A 19 -2.27 -7.25 -3.99
CA PHE A 19 -2.16 -7.66 -2.58
C PHE A 19 -3.30 -7.09 -1.72
N PHE A 20 -3.70 -5.86 -2.01
CA PHE A 20 -4.77 -5.13 -1.33
C PHE A 20 -6.18 -5.40 -1.91
N LYS A 21 -6.37 -6.44 -2.74
CA LYS A 21 -7.71 -6.88 -3.19
C LYS A 21 -8.57 -7.38 -2.02
N LYS A 22 -7.92 -7.90 -0.98
CA LYS A 22 -8.55 -8.27 0.30
C LYS A 22 -8.10 -7.27 1.37
N ASP A 23 -8.83 -7.21 2.48
CA ASP A 23 -8.42 -6.45 3.64
C ASP A 23 -7.15 -7.04 4.25
N LYS A 24 -6.15 -6.18 4.45
CA LYS A 24 -4.83 -6.55 4.96
C LYS A 24 -4.50 -5.79 6.24
N SER A 25 -4.02 -6.50 7.24
CA SER A 25 -3.50 -5.91 8.47
C SER A 25 -2.14 -5.27 8.26
N ILE A 26 -1.73 -4.36 9.15
CA ILE A 26 -0.39 -3.75 9.11
C ILE A 26 0.69 -4.83 9.21
N ALA A 27 0.48 -5.83 10.08
CA ALA A 27 1.42 -6.94 10.26
C ALA A 27 1.62 -7.73 8.96
N GLU A 28 0.54 -8.06 8.24
CA GLU A 28 0.66 -8.73 6.93
C GLU A 28 1.43 -7.89 5.91
N VAL A 29 1.17 -6.58 5.87
CA VAL A 29 1.90 -5.66 4.98
C VAL A 29 3.39 -5.63 5.34
N GLU A 30 3.71 -5.54 6.63
CA GLU A 30 5.09 -5.54 7.12
C GLU A 30 5.83 -6.84 6.80
N THR A 31 5.19 -7.99 6.99
CA THR A 31 5.76 -9.30 6.64
C THR A 31 6.12 -9.36 5.16
N VAL A 32 5.19 -9.00 4.26
CA VAL A 32 5.43 -9.08 2.82
C VAL A 32 6.47 -8.06 2.36
N LEU A 33 6.47 -6.85 2.95
CA LEU A 33 7.51 -5.86 2.68
C LEU A 33 8.89 -6.39 3.12
N HIS A 34 8.96 -7.02 4.29
CA HIS A 34 10.19 -7.63 4.80
C HIS A 34 10.68 -8.76 3.89
N GLU A 35 9.79 -9.65 3.44
CA GLU A 35 10.11 -10.69 2.45
C GLU A 35 10.64 -10.13 1.13
N LYS A 36 10.12 -8.97 0.70
CA LYS A 36 10.61 -8.23 -0.48
C LYS A 36 11.88 -7.41 -0.21
N GLY A 37 12.50 -7.55 0.96
CA GLY A 37 13.74 -6.87 1.35
C GLY A 37 13.54 -5.42 1.83
N TYR A 38 12.30 -5.00 2.07
CA TYR A 38 11.97 -3.67 2.58
C TYR A 38 11.71 -3.71 4.09
N ASN A 39 12.58 -3.08 4.87
CA ASN A 39 12.39 -2.92 6.31
C ASN A 39 12.06 -1.47 6.66
N PHE A 40 10.76 -1.17 6.81
CA PHE A 40 10.28 0.17 7.14
C PHE A 40 9.84 0.32 8.60
N GLY A 41 9.61 -0.79 9.32
CA GLY A 41 9.10 -0.80 10.70
C GLY A 41 7.94 0.19 10.90
N SER A 42 8.05 1.06 11.90
CA SER A 42 7.03 2.07 12.22
C SER A 42 6.72 3.07 11.09
N ALA A 43 7.58 3.16 10.06
CA ALA A 43 7.32 3.98 8.88
C ALA A 43 6.28 3.35 7.94
N THR A 44 6.04 2.03 8.01
CA THR A 44 5.01 1.33 7.22
C THR A 44 3.64 1.91 7.48
N ARG A 45 3.27 2.07 8.76
CA ARG A 45 1.99 2.67 9.16
C ARG A 45 1.83 4.08 8.61
N LYS A 46 2.84 4.92 8.75
CA LYS A 46 2.82 6.30 8.22
C LYS A 46 2.71 6.32 6.70
N ALA A 47 3.33 5.37 6.01
CA ALA A 47 3.24 5.24 4.57
C ALA A 47 1.83 4.82 4.13
N LEU A 48 1.24 3.81 4.79
CA LEU A 48 -0.13 3.36 4.55
C LEU A 48 -1.17 4.45 4.78
N GLU A 49 -1.03 5.24 5.84
CA GLU A 49 -1.91 6.38 6.14
C GLU A 49 -1.76 7.53 5.11
N ARG A 50 -0.59 7.67 4.47
CA ARG A 50 -0.33 8.70 3.44
C ARG A 50 -0.74 8.28 2.04
N THR A 51 -0.85 6.99 1.75
CA THR A 51 -1.19 6.49 0.42
C THR A 51 -2.66 6.73 0.09
N LYS A 52 -2.91 7.50 -0.97
CA LYS A 52 -4.27 7.90 -1.41
C LYS A 52 -5.06 6.78 -2.12
N PHE A 53 -4.35 5.73 -2.55
CA PHE A 53 -4.92 4.59 -3.29
C PHE A 53 -5.37 3.42 -2.39
N LEU A 54 -5.16 3.53 -1.08
CA LEU A 54 -5.66 2.59 -0.09
C LEU A 54 -6.77 3.25 0.73
N MET A 55 -7.72 2.42 1.17
CA MET A 55 -8.75 2.76 2.11
C MET A 55 -8.46 2.03 3.42
N GLN A 56 -8.46 2.78 4.52
CA GLN A 56 -8.39 2.20 5.87
C GLN A 56 -9.80 1.80 6.33
N LYS A 57 -9.93 0.60 6.87
CA LYS A 57 -11.15 0.06 7.50
C LYS A 57 -10.85 -0.39 8.94
N GLY A 58 -11.88 -0.41 9.77
CA GLY A 58 -11.81 -0.90 11.15
C GLY A 58 -11.35 0.13 12.17
N GLU A 59 -11.39 -0.27 13.44
CA GLU A 59 -11.15 0.58 14.59
C GLU A 59 -9.68 0.64 15.00
N ARG A 60 -9.37 1.51 15.97
CA ARG A 60 -8.03 1.69 16.53
C ARG A 60 -7.56 0.39 17.19
N GLY A 61 -6.59 -0.28 16.58
CA GLY A 61 -6.07 -1.59 17.01
C GLY A 61 -6.27 -2.70 15.99
N ASN A 62 -7.33 -2.61 15.17
CA ASN A 62 -7.67 -3.58 14.12
C ASN A 62 -7.77 -2.90 12.74
N ARG A 63 -6.90 -1.93 12.49
CA ARG A 63 -6.88 -1.21 11.21
C ARG A 63 -6.47 -2.16 10.09
N ARG A 64 -7.33 -2.27 9.10
CA ARG A 64 -7.08 -3.01 7.87
C ARG A 64 -7.05 -2.07 6.68
N PHE A 65 -6.28 -2.43 5.66
CA PHE A 65 -6.08 -1.66 4.45
C PHE A 65 -6.55 -2.47 3.27
N ILE A 66 -7.37 -1.84 2.42
CA ILE A 66 -7.88 -2.43 1.18
C ILE A 66 -7.69 -1.41 0.07
N GLN A 67 -7.54 -1.87 -1.18
CA GLN A 67 -7.43 -0.97 -2.31
C GLN A 67 -8.71 -0.15 -2.49
N LYS A 68 -8.56 1.14 -2.81
CA LYS A 68 -9.68 2.02 -3.16
C LYS A 68 -10.07 1.78 -4.62
N HIS A 69 -11.33 1.39 -4.86
CA HIS A 69 -11.93 1.28 -6.21
C HIS A 69 -12.63 2.60 -6.62
N PRO A 70 -12.80 2.89 -7.93
CA PRO A 70 -12.58 2.01 -9.06
C PRO A 70 -11.12 1.96 -9.49
N TYR A 71 -10.73 0.80 -10.03
CA TYR A 71 -9.43 0.63 -10.68
C TYR A 71 -9.42 1.53 -11.92
N VAL A 72 -8.82 2.71 -11.83
CA VAL A 72 -8.51 3.53 -13.01
C VAL A 72 -7.04 3.31 -13.29
N GLU A 73 -6.74 2.30 -14.09
CA GLU A 73 -5.57 2.35 -14.94
C GLU A 73 -5.78 3.59 -15.82
N ILE A 74 -5.14 4.72 -15.49
CA ILE A 74 -5.07 5.86 -16.42
C ILE A 74 -4.16 5.36 -17.55
N LYS A 75 -4.71 4.55 -18.45
CA LYS A 75 -4.15 4.40 -19.78
C LYS A 75 -4.25 5.79 -20.39
N ASN A 76 -3.11 6.45 -20.54
CA ASN A 76 -2.98 7.49 -21.55
C ASN A 76 -3.06 6.83 -22.92
N GLU A 77 -4.21 6.26 -23.29
CA GLU A 77 -4.57 6.04 -24.68
C GLU A 77 -4.91 7.42 -25.25
N LYS A 78 -3.87 8.11 -25.70
CA LYS A 78 -4.03 9.21 -26.64
C LYS A 78 -4.64 8.60 -27.89
N HIS A 79 -5.95 8.72 -28.04
CA HIS A 79 -6.59 8.63 -29.35
C HIS A 79 -5.99 9.74 -30.24
N LYS A 80 -5.18 9.35 -31.22
CA LYS A 80 -5.12 10.04 -32.52
C LYS A 80 -4.64 9.07 -33.59
#